data_AF-A0A524LXM0-F1
#
_entry.id   AF-A0A524LXM0-F1
#
_cell.length_a   1.000
_cell.length_b   1.000
_cell.length_c   1.000
_cell.angle_alpha   90.00
_cell.angle_beta   90.00
_cell.angle_gamma   90.00
#
_symmetry.space_group_name_H-M   'P 1'
#
loop_
_entity.id
_entity.type
_entity.pdbx_description
1 polymer ?
#
loop_
_entity_poly.entity_id
_entity_poly.type
_entity_poly.pdbx_seq_one_letter_code
_entity_poly.pdbx_strand_id
1 'polypeptide(L)'
;MKLTVLTLFPEILDGYFTSSIMGKAVDRGLIDYELVNIRDYATDKHRTCDDAPYGGGFGMVLMPQPLASALDAVDAKNKRVIYMTPSGSPFSQDCAVRLSQEEDLVLICGRYEGIDQRIIDLYVHEQSSIGDYVLSSGEIASLVLIDAIYRLREGVITPGSLDEE
;
A
#
# COMPACT_ATOMS: atom_id res chain seq x y z
N MET A 1 14.03 -6.13 1.63
CA MET A 1 12.72 -5.52 1.30
C MET A 1 11.77 -5.60 2.48
N LYS A 2 11.39 -4.43 3.01
CA LYS A 2 10.33 -4.22 3.98
C LYS A 2 9.12 -3.57 3.31
N LEU A 3 7.94 -4.14 3.54
CA LEU A 3 6.66 -3.68 3.00
C LEU A 3 5.80 -3.10 4.13
N THR A 4 5.64 -1.79 4.17
CA THR A 4 4.74 -1.13 5.13
C THR A 4 3.44 -0.76 4.44
N VAL A 5 2.29 -1.23 4.94
CA VAL A 5 0.98 -0.97 4.33
C VAL A 5 0.09 -0.20 5.29
N LEU A 6 -0.27 1.03 4.89
CA LEU A 6 -1.20 1.88 5.63
C LEU A 6 -2.62 1.63 5.14
N THR A 7 -3.46 1.19 6.06
CA THR A 7 -4.84 0.79 5.77
C THR A 7 -5.77 1.08 6.96
N LEU A 8 -7.08 1.12 6.69
CA LEU A 8 -8.11 1.11 7.73
C LEU A 8 -8.50 -0.30 8.18
N PHE A 9 -8.10 -1.33 7.43
CA PHE A 9 -8.50 -2.73 7.60
C PHE A 9 -7.30 -3.69 7.45
N PRO A 10 -6.35 -3.70 8.40
CA PRO A 10 -5.19 -4.62 8.38
C PRO A 10 -5.57 -6.10 8.20
N GLU A 11 -6.71 -6.51 8.76
CA GLU A 11 -7.21 -7.89 8.73
C GLU A 11 -7.46 -8.44 7.32
N ILE A 12 -7.66 -7.56 6.33
CA ILE A 12 -7.80 -7.96 4.91
C ILE A 12 -6.47 -8.47 4.36
N LEU A 13 -5.36 -7.93 4.87
CA LEU A 13 -4.01 -8.20 4.38
C LEU A 13 -3.31 -9.31 5.18
N ASP A 14 -3.64 -9.44 6.47
CA ASP A 14 -2.94 -10.31 7.42
C ASP A 14 -2.79 -11.75 6.91
N GLY A 15 -3.89 -12.36 6.47
CA GLY A 15 -3.89 -13.74 5.97
C GLY A 15 -3.03 -13.95 4.73
N TYR A 16 -2.76 -12.91 3.93
CA TYR A 16 -1.88 -13.03 2.77
C TYR A 16 -0.41 -13.15 3.19
N PHE A 17 0.02 -12.37 4.18
CA PHE A 17 1.40 -12.39 4.67
C PHE A 17 1.76 -13.66 5.43
N THR A 18 0.76 -14.38 5.97
CA THR A 18 0.98 -15.63 6.72
C THR A 18 0.76 -16.90 5.89
N SER A 19 0.50 -16.78 4.59
CA SER A 19 0.07 -17.91 3.74
C SER A 19 1.02 -18.20 2.59
N SER A 20 1.08 -19.47 2.18
CA SER A 20 1.72 -19.92 0.94
C SER A 20 3.19 -19.46 0.80
N ILE A 21 3.61 -19.05 -0.41
CA ILE A 21 4.97 -18.61 -0.74
C ILE A 21 5.32 -17.32 0.01
N MET A 22 4.38 -16.37 0.12
CA MET A 22 4.59 -15.14 0.89
C MET A 22 4.94 -15.44 2.35
N GLY A 23 4.16 -16.27 3.04
CA GLY A 23 4.46 -16.68 4.42
C GLY A 23 5.84 -17.35 4.57
N LYS A 24 6.20 -18.24 3.65
CA LYS A 24 7.55 -18.84 3.63
C LYS A 24 8.66 -17.81 3.40
N ALA A 25 8.41 -16.78 2.59
CA ALA A 25 9.38 -15.72 2.34
C ALA A 25 9.58 -14.85 3.59
N VAL A 26 8.51 -14.58 4.34
CA VAL A 26 8.55 -13.91 5.65
C VAL A 26 9.29 -14.76 6.67
N ASP A 27 8.94 -16.05 6.82
CA ASP A 27 9.60 -16.96 7.78
C ASP A 27 11.11 -17.09 7.54
N ARG A 28 11.55 -16.97 6.28
CA ARG A 28 12.96 -17.00 5.86
C ARG A 28 13.66 -15.65 5.97
N GLY A 29 12.95 -14.59 6.36
CA GLY A 29 13.49 -13.22 6.44
C GLY A 29 13.83 -12.59 5.09
N LEU A 30 13.26 -13.10 3.99
CA LEU A 30 13.44 -12.51 2.65
C LEU A 30 12.57 -11.27 2.45
N ILE A 31 11.41 -11.26 3.11
CA ILE A 31 10.43 -10.18 3.12
C ILE A 31 10.11 -9.86 4.57
N ASP A 32 10.15 -8.57 4.92
CA ASP A 32 9.60 -8.05 6.17
C ASP A 32 8.32 -7.25 5.86
N TYR A 33 7.38 -7.18 6.78
CA TYR A 33 6.15 -6.41 6.57
C TYR A 33 5.62 -5.77 7.84
N GLU A 34 4.89 -4.68 7.66
CA GLU A 34 4.23 -3.95 8.74
C GLU A 34 2.86 -3.46 8.27
N LEU A 35 1.80 -3.90 8.94
CA LEU A 35 0.44 -3.45 8.68
C LEU A 35 0.07 -2.35 9.67
N VAL A 36 -0.09 -1.13 9.16
CA VAL A 36 -0.34 0.07 9.96
C VAL A 36 -1.80 0.44 9.86
N ASN A 37 -2.51 0.33 10.99
CA ASN A 37 -3.89 0.79 11.06
C ASN A 37 -3.92 2.31 11.22
N ILE A 38 -4.42 3.02 10.21
CA ILE A 38 -4.54 4.49 10.23
C ILE A 38 -5.44 4.95 11.40
N ARG A 39 -6.38 4.11 11.85
CA ARG A 39 -7.29 4.40 12.97
C ARG A 39 -6.58 4.56 14.32
N ASP A 40 -5.39 4.00 14.47
CA ASP A 40 -4.63 4.13 15.71
C ASP A 40 -3.97 5.52 15.84
N TYR A 41 -4.00 6.32 14.77
CA TYR A 41 -3.42 7.67 14.71
C TYR A 41 -4.48 8.79 14.69
N ALA A 42 -5.76 8.43 14.80
CA ALA A 42 -6.84 9.38 14.98
C ALA A 42 -6.80 10.00 16.39
N THR A 43 -7.13 11.29 16.47
CA THR A 43 -7.02 12.08 17.71
C THR A 43 -8.29 12.08 18.55
N ASP A 44 -9.41 11.65 17.99
CA ASP A 44 -10.70 11.61 18.68
C ASP A 44 -11.03 10.21 19.22
N LYS A 45 -11.93 10.18 20.22
CA LYS A 45 -12.34 8.94 20.90
C LYS A 45 -13.03 7.91 20.00
N HIS A 46 -13.57 8.33 18.85
CA HIS A 46 -14.24 7.45 17.90
C HIS A 46 -13.30 6.93 16.81
N ARG A 47 -12.02 7.34 16.84
CA ARG A 47 -11.01 6.96 15.84
C ARG A 47 -11.44 7.30 14.41
N THR A 48 -11.89 8.53 14.24
CA THR A 48 -12.41 9.05 12.98
C THR A 48 -11.27 9.25 12.00
N CYS A 49 -11.42 8.72 10.79
CA CYS A 49 -10.38 8.78 9.74
C CYS A 49 -10.89 9.36 8.43
N ASP A 50 -12.14 9.77 8.37
CA ASP A 50 -12.80 10.25 7.16
C ASP A 50 -13.75 11.39 7.49
N ASP A 51 -13.92 12.30 6.54
CA ASP A 51 -14.82 13.45 6.67
C ASP A 51 -15.36 13.83 5.28
N ALA A 52 -16.41 14.65 5.25
CA ALA A 52 -17.01 15.13 4.02
C ALA A 52 -16.02 16.01 3.23
N PRO A 53 -15.98 15.91 1.89
CA PRO A 53 -15.11 16.76 1.09
C PRO A 53 -15.52 18.24 1.16
N TYR A 54 -14.53 19.12 1.28
CA TYR A 54 -14.75 20.54 1.06
C TYR A 54 -15.24 20.79 -0.37
N GLY A 55 -16.22 21.68 -0.53
CA GLY A 55 -16.90 21.93 -1.82
C GLY A 55 -18.19 21.14 -2.00
N GLY A 56 -18.52 20.22 -1.08
CA GLY A 56 -19.72 19.38 -1.16
C GLY A 56 -19.54 18.19 -2.09
N GLY A 57 -20.59 17.40 -2.26
CA GLY A 57 -20.57 16.13 -2.99
C GLY A 57 -21.12 14.98 -2.16
N PHE A 58 -20.96 13.76 -2.68
CA PHE A 58 -21.30 12.53 -1.96
C PHE A 58 -20.04 11.83 -1.49
N GLY A 59 -20.18 10.92 -0.52
CA GLY A 59 -19.08 10.13 0.01
C GLY A 59 -18.23 10.86 1.04
N MET A 60 -17.13 10.23 1.41
CA MET A 60 -16.16 10.72 2.40
C MET A 60 -14.75 10.68 1.82
N VAL A 61 -13.86 11.49 2.35
CA VAL A 61 -12.43 11.50 2.00
C VAL A 61 -11.63 11.17 3.25
N LEU A 62 -10.59 10.37 3.11
CA LEU A 62 -9.70 10.07 4.22
C LEU A 62 -9.03 11.35 4.73
N MET A 63 -9.17 11.60 6.02
CA MET A 63 -8.66 12.80 6.67
C MET A 63 -7.12 12.84 6.62
N PRO A 64 -6.52 14.03 6.39
CA PRO A 64 -5.08 14.16 6.31
C PRO A 64 -4.38 13.91 7.65
N GLN A 65 -4.96 14.29 8.80
CA GLN A 65 -4.27 14.21 10.09
C GLN A 65 -3.89 12.76 10.50
N PRO A 66 -4.84 11.81 10.60
CA PRO A 66 -4.48 10.45 11.01
C PRO A 66 -3.54 9.78 10.00
N LEU A 67 -3.75 10.01 8.70
CA LEU A 67 -2.87 9.46 7.66
C LEU A 67 -1.46 10.04 7.72
N ALA A 68 -1.31 11.37 7.85
CA ALA A 68 0.00 12.01 8.00
C ALA A 68 0.74 11.51 9.25
N SER A 69 0.03 11.35 10.36
CA SER A 69 0.62 10.87 11.61
C SER A 69 1.09 9.42 11.49
N ALA A 70 0.32 8.56 10.81
CA ALA A 70 0.72 7.20 10.49
C ALA A 70 1.95 7.15 9.55
N LEU A 71 1.98 8.01 8.52
CA LEU A 71 3.10 8.13 7.59
C LEU A 71 4.37 8.62 8.28
N ASP A 72 4.27 9.62 9.15
CA ASP A 72 5.41 10.12 9.93
C ASP A 72 5.93 9.05 10.90
N ALA A 73 5.04 8.26 11.53
CA ALA A 73 5.44 7.20 12.46
C ALA A 73 6.27 6.08 11.81
N VAL A 74 6.07 5.84 10.51
CA VAL A 74 6.87 4.86 9.74
C VAL A 74 8.00 5.49 8.94
N ASP A 75 8.31 6.76 9.21
CA ASP A 75 9.34 7.54 8.52
C ASP A 75 9.17 7.55 6.99
N ALA A 76 7.92 7.71 6.52
CA ALA A 76 7.57 7.60 5.10
C ALA A 76 8.29 8.61 4.20
N LYS A 77 8.76 9.75 4.75
CA LYS A 77 9.49 10.79 3.99
C LYS A 77 10.85 10.32 3.48
N ASN A 78 11.44 9.30 4.10
CA ASN A 78 12.72 8.72 3.68
C ASN A 78 12.55 7.41 2.89
N LYS A 79 11.31 7.06 2.53
CA LYS A 79 10.95 5.80 1.88
C LYS A 79 10.17 6.06 0.60
N ARG A 80 10.12 5.06 -0.28
CA ARG A 80 9.31 5.14 -1.50
C ARG A 80 7.85 4.89 -1.15
N VAL A 81 7.02 5.93 -1.26
CA VAL A 81 5.58 5.86 -0.95
C VAL A 81 4.76 5.76 -2.22
N ILE A 82 3.92 4.73 -2.30
CA ILE A 82 3.01 4.47 -3.42
C ILE A 82 1.57 4.56 -2.94
N TYR A 83 0.75 5.34 -3.64
CA TYR A 83 -0.69 5.39 -3.40
C TYR A 83 -1.43 4.55 -4.45
N MET A 84 -2.21 3.58 -3.98
CA MET A 84 -3.04 2.75 -4.85
C MET A 84 -4.34 3.47 -5.20
N THR A 85 -4.50 3.86 -6.45
CA THR A 85 -5.64 4.64 -6.95
C THR A 85 -5.90 4.37 -8.43
N PRO A 86 -7.17 4.30 -8.89
CA PRO A 86 -7.49 4.14 -10.31
C PRO A 86 -6.99 5.31 -11.18
N SER A 87 -6.77 6.49 -10.60
CA SER A 87 -6.17 7.66 -11.29
C SER A 87 -4.65 7.59 -11.44
N GLY A 88 -4.02 6.54 -10.92
CA GLY A 88 -2.58 6.32 -11.00
C GLY A 88 -2.12 5.82 -12.37
N SER A 89 -0.79 5.76 -12.56
CA SER A 89 -0.22 5.14 -13.75
C SER A 89 -0.50 3.63 -13.76
N PRO A 90 -0.83 3.03 -14.92
CA PRO A 90 -1.05 1.58 -15.02
C PRO A 90 0.17 0.80 -14.52
N PHE A 91 -0.08 -0.14 -13.62
CA PHE A 91 0.93 -1.06 -13.11
C PHE A 91 1.26 -2.11 -14.18
N SER A 92 2.55 -2.32 -14.42
CA SER A 92 3.08 -3.28 -15.39
C SER A 92 4.19 -4.12 -14.75
N GLN A 93 4.63 -5.17 -15.46
CA GLN A 93 5.75 -5.98 -15.01
C GLN A 93 7.06 -5.17 -14.90
N ASP A 94 7.27 -4.17 -15.77
CA ASP A 94 8.42 -3.27 -15.66
C ASP A 94 8.38 -2.44 -14.35
N CYS A 95 7.17 -2.03 -13.92
CA CYS A 95 6.98 -1.41 -12.61
C CYS A 95 7.34 -2.39 -11.49
N ALA A 96 6.90 -3.65 -11.58
CA ALA A 96 7.20 -4.68 -10.59
C ALA A 96 8.72 -4.93 -10.47
N VAL A 97 9.42 -5.05 -11.60
CA VAL A 97 10.89 -5.22 -11.64
C VAL A 97 11.60 -4.02 -11.02
N ARG A 98 11.18 -2.79 -11.36
CA ARG A 98 11.76 -1.59 -10.78
C ARG A 98 11.55 -1.54 -9.26
N LEU A 99 10.33 -1.81 -8.80
CA LEU A 99 9.98 -1.72 -7.39
C LEU A 99 10.56 -2.87 -6.55
N SER A 100 10.87 -4.03 -7.16
CA SER A 100 11.53 -5.15 -6.46
C SER A 100 12.97 -4.85 -6.04
N GLN A 101 13.58 -3.82 -6.61
CA GLN A 101 14.91 -3.35 -6.23
C GLN A 101 14.90 -2.42 -5.00
N GLU A 102 13.73 -1.95 -4.57
CA GLU A 102 13.61 -1.08 -3.40
C GLU A 102 13.76 -1.90 -2.11
N GLU A 103 14.48 -1.36 -1.13
CA GLU A 103 14.62 -2.02 0.17
C GLU A 103 13.47 -1.71 1.12
N ASP A 104 12.79 -0.57 0.96
CA ASP A 104 11.66 -0.15 1.77
C ASP A 104 10.56 0.46 0.89
N LEU A 105 9.35 -0.12 0.95
CA LEU A 105 8.17 0.41 0.28
C LEU A 105 7.07 0.71 1.29
N VAL A 106 6.43 1.86 1.13
CA VAL A 106 5.23 2.25 1.88
C VAL A 106 4.05 2.32 0.93
N LEU A 107 3.01 1.55 1.19
CA LEU A 107 1.79 1.52 0.38
C LEU A 107 0.65 2.20 1.15
N ILE A 108 -0.07 3.11 0.48
CA ILE A 108 -1.30 3.71 1.01
C ILE A 108 -2.49 3.05 0.31
N CYS A 109 -3.34 2.37 1.09
CA CYS A 109 -4.58 1.80 0.59
C CYS A 109 -5.69 2.86 0.58
N GLY A 110 -6.10 3.30 -0.62
CA GLY A 110 -7.25 4.18 -0.78
C GLY A 110 -8.57 3.56 -0.31
N ARG A 111 -9.42 4.37 0.31
CA ARG A 111 -10.79 4.06 0.74
C ARG A 111 -11.70 5.26 0.50
N TYR A 112 -13.00 5.01 0.57
CA TYR A 112 -14.03 6.03 0.31
C TYR A 112 -13.83 6.66 -1.07
N GLU A 113 -13.96 7.99 -1.21
CA GLU A 113 -13.71 8.70 -2.47
C GLU A 113 -12.22 9.01 -2.72
N GLY A 114 -11.34 8.66 -1.77
CA GLY A 114 -9.89 8.87 -1.88
C GLY A 114 -9.27 9.46 -0.62
N ILE A 115 -8.10 10.07 -0.79
CA ILE A 115 -7.34 10.73 0.28
C ILE A 115 -7.20 12.22 0.01
N ASP A 116 -6.98 13.01 1.05
CA ASP A 116 -6.73 14.45 0.90
C ASP A 116 -5.51 14.73 0.01
N GLN A 117 -5.67 15.64 -0.97
CA GLN A 117 -4.64 15.99 -1.95
C GLN A 117 -3.32 16.41 -1.30
N ARG A 118 -3.35 17.04 -0.12
CA ARG A 118 -2.14 17.46 0.59
C ARG A 118 -1.28 16.26 1.01
N ILE A 119 -1.88 15.11 1.26
CA ILE A 119 -1.11 13.89 1.54
C ILE A 119 -0.37 13.42 0.30
N ILE A 120 -1.04 13.47 -0.86
CA ILE A 120 -0.43 13.13 -2.14
C ILE A 120 0.77 14.04 -2.38
N ASP A 121 0.59 15.35 -2.25
CA ASP A 121 1.64 16.33 -2.53
C ASP A 121 2.84 16.25 -1.56
N LEU A 122 2.60 15.85 -0.30
CA LEU A 122 3.64 15.85 0.75
C LEU A 122 4.38 14.51 0.91
N TYR A 123 3.73 13.39 0.58
CA TYR A 123 4.26 12.05 0.89
C TYR A 123 4.35 11.13 -0.32
N VAL A 124 3.45 11.25 -1.30
CA VAL A 124 3.31 10.23 -2.35
C VAL A 124 4.31 10.48 -3.47
N HIS A 125 5.14 9.48 -3.74
CA HIS A 125 6.11 9.51 -4.83
C HIS A 125 5.51 8.99 -6.13
N GLU A 126 4.59 8.03 -6.04
CA GLU A 126 3.98 7.37 -7.19
C GLU A 126 2.51 7.03 -6.90
N GLN A 127 1.64 7.30 -7.87
CA GLN A 127 0.25 6.84 -7.85
C GLN A 127 0.14 5.68 -8.83
N SER A 128 -0.37 4.53 -8.38
CA SER A 128 -0.42 3.31 -9.19
C SER A 128 -1.84 2.75 -9.30
N SER A 129 -2.22 2.39 -10.53
CA SER A 129 -3.50 1.76 -10.85
C SER A 129 -3.26 0.32 -11.35
N ILE A 130 -4.02 -0.65 -10.85
CA ILE A 130 -3.92 -2.04 -11.31
C ILE A 130 -4.84 -2.37 -12.50
N GLY A 131 -5.57 -1.39 -13.02
CA GLY A 131 -6.39 -1.53 -14.23
C GLY A 131 -7.49 -0.50 -14.38
N ASP A 132 -8.19 -0.55 -15.51
CA ASP A 132 -9.27 0.38 -15.87
C ASP A 132 -10.61 -0.06 -15.27
N TYR A 133 -10.68 -0.05 -13.95
CA TYR A 133 -11.85 -0.38 -13.15
C TYR A 133 -11.72 0.22 -11.73
N VAL A 134 -12.84 0.33 -11.04
CA VAL A 134 -12.90 0.91 -9.69
C VAL A 134 -13.10 -0.21 -8.66
N LEU A 135 -12.25 -0.21 -7.63
CA LEU A 135 -12.38 -1.08 -6.46
C LEU A 135 -12.80 -0.25 -5.25
N SER A 136 -13.49 -0.89 -4.30
CA SER A 136 -13.82 -0.29 -3.00
C SER A 136 -12.66 -0.31 -1.99
N SER A 137 -11.56 -0.97 -2.34
CA SER A 137 -10.48 -1.36 -1.42
C SER A 137 -9.13 -1.27 -2.11
N GLY A 138 -8.31 -0.30 -1.70
CA GLY A 138 -6.91 -0.20 -2.12
C GLY A 138 -6.04 -1.33 -1.57
N GLU A 139 -6.50 -2.07 -0.56
CA GLU A 139 -5.84 -3.25 0.01
C GLU A 139 -5.70 -4.35 -1.04
N ILE A 140 -6.76 -4.62 -1.81
CA ILE A 140 -6.71 -5.62 -2.90
C ILE A 140 -5.70 -5.20 -3.96
N ALA A 141 -5.70 -3.92 -4.34
CA ALA A 141 -4.72 -3.40 -5.30
C ALA A 141 -3.28 -3.47 -4.76
N SER A 142 -3.10 -3.21 -3.47
CA SER A 142 -1.81 -3.33 -2.79
C SER A 142 -1.33 -4.77 -2.79
N LEU A 143 -2.22 -5.76 -2.56
CA LEU A 143 -1.87 -7.18 -2.64
C LEU A 143 -1.42 -7.59 -4.04
N VAL A 144 -2.06 -7.09 -5.10
CA VAL A 144 -1.64 -7.36 -6.49
C VAL A 144 -0.23 -6.83 -6.74
N LEU A 145 0.03 -5.58 -6.35
CA LEU A 145 1.34 -4.96 -6.49
C LEU A 145 2.40 -5.70 -5.67
N ILE A 146 2.09 -6.02 -4.41
CA ILE A 146 2.98 -6.79 -3.52
C ILE A 146 3.30 -8.15 -4.17
N ASP A 147 2.28 -8.89 -4.62
CA ASP A 147 2.44 -10.23 -5.21
C ASP A 147 3.42 -10.22 -6.39
N ALA A 148 3.26 -9.27 -7.29
CA ALA A 148 4.13 -9.12 -8.45
C ALA A 148 5.58 -8.76 -8.05
N ILE A 149 5.78 -7.99 -6.98
CA ILE A 149 7.09 -7.49 -6.58
C ILE A 149 7.88 -8.52 -5.76
N TYR A 150 7.28 -9.10 -4.72
CA TYR A 150 8.04 -9.95 -3.79
C TYR A 150 8.55 -11.22 -4.47
N ARG A 151 7.82 -11.74 -5.45
CA ARG A 151 8.21 -12.90 -6.26
C ARG A 151 9.52 -12.70 -7.00
N LEU A 152 9.86 -11.46 -7.35
CA LEU A 152 11.09 -11.10 -8.06
C LEU A 152 12.31 -11.00 -7.13
N ARG A 153 12.13 -11.08 -5.81
CA ARG A 153 13.26 -11.05 -4.87
C ARG A 153 14.02 -12.38 -4.91
N GLU A 154 15.34 -12.27 -4.87
CA GLU A 154 16.23 -13.42 -4.88
C GLU A 154 15.88 -14.40 -3.75
N GLY A 155 15.78 -15.68 -4.12
CA GLY A 155 15.51 -16.76 -3.17
C GLY A 155 14.03 -16.96 -2.81
N VAL A 156 13.10 -16.13 -3.30
CA VAL A 156 11.65 -16.33 -3.11
C VAL A 156 11.14 -17.47 -4.00
N ILE A 157 11.39 -17.39 -5.31
CA ILE A 157 11.14 -18.48 -6.26
C ILE A 157 12.42 -18.85 -7.04
N THR A 158 12.39 -19.99 -7.72
CA THR A 158 13.53 -20.48 -8.51
C THR A 158 13.73 -19.63 -9.77
N PRO A 159 14.99 -19.30 -10.15
CA PRO A 159 15.27 -18.48 -11.34
C PRO A 159 14.63 -19.03 -12.62
N GLY A 160 14.71 -20.34 -12.85
CA GLY A 160 14.09 -20.97 -14.02
C GLY A 160 12.56 -20.84 -14.10
N SER A 161 11.88 -20.53 -12.99
CA SER A 161 10.44 -20.23 -13.01
C SER A 161 10.15 -18.79 -13.42
N LEU A 162 11.09 -17.86 -13.20
CA LEU A 162 10.97 -16.47 -13.67
C LEU A 162 11.26 -16.38 -15.17
N ASP A 163 12.17 -17.21 -15.68
CA ASP A 163 12.55 -17.22 -17.10
C ASP A 163 11.46 -17.76 -18.04
N GLU A 164 10.44 -18.45 -17.50
CA GLU A 164 9.32 -19.03 -18.25
C GLU A 164 8.08 -18.11 -18.34
N GLU A 165 8.09 -16.93 -17.70
CA GLU A 165 6.99 -15.94 -17.69
C GLU A 165 7.17 -14.83 -18.72
#